data_AF-A0AB36JJ26-F1
#
_entry.id   AF-A0AB36JJ26-F1
#
_cell.length_a   1.000
_cell.length_b   1.000
_cell.length_c   1.000
_cell.angle_alpha   90.00
_cell.angle_beta   90.00
_cell.angle_gamma   90.00
#
_symmetry.space_group_name_H-M   'P 1'
#
loop_
_entity.id
_entity.type
_entity.pdbx_description
1 polymer ?
#
loop_
_entity_poly.entity_id
_entity_poly.type
_entity_poly.pdbx_seq_one_letter_code
_entity_poly.pdbx_strand_id
1 'polypeptide(L)'
;EAWSADHWLNSLGMVTLLYGPVEKSLLSTEGGLLKPKLPKEIDLVQETVDFKLWEEMPVSGQNKLTTDGLRIMSIRDIKKFKSEMNLNNIKVIMDKKGTILPEKAVGGFNPNTGQIVLRPDASYLSVVHESYHAKHFGELGKENYIKLSTLEKEEYVYREIMKNKGELSIEEIYEAQRYIFKLRNGQWPLSNWKGFDE
;
A
#
# COMPACT_ATOMS: atom_id res chain seq x y z
N GLU A 1 -13.27 -19.71 5.75
CA GLU A 1 -12.03 -19.33 6.47
C GLU A 1 -12.23 -17.98 7.14
N ALA A 2 -11.73 -17.76 8.35
CA ALA A 2 -11.92 -16.51 9.10
C ALA A 2 -11.09 -15.33 8.58
N TRP A 3 -10.20 -15.63 7.64
CA TRP A 3 -9.27 -14.72 6.98
C TRP A 3 -9.41 -15.07 5.51
N SER A 4 -10.36 -14.46 4.80
CA SER A 4 -10.38 -14.72 3.36
C SER A 4 -9.15 -14.00 2.77
N ALA A 5 -8.13 -14.81 2.51
CA ALA A 5 -6.89 -14.41 1.89
C ALA A 5 -7.17 -13.74 0.53
N ASP A 6 -8.31 -14.07 -0.10
CA ASP A 6 -8.80 -13.47 -1.34
C ASP A 6 -9.23 -12.00 -1.22
N HIS A 7 -9.41 -11.47 0.01
CA HIS A 7 -9.73 -10.05 0.26
C HIS A 7 -8.54 -9.09 0.07
N TRP A 8 -7.30 -9.60 0.02
CA TRP A 8 -6.10 -8.75 -0.06
C TRP A 8 -5.07 -9.21 -1.10
N LEU A 9 -5.23 -10.38 -1.72
CA LEU A 9 -4.10 -11.07 -2.36
C LEU A 9 -3.63 -10.53 -3.72
N ASN A 10 -4.33 -9.62 -4.41
CA ASN A 10 -4.04 -9.32 -5.83
C ASN A 10 -4.09 -7.85 -6.26
N SER A 11 -4.06 -6.87 -5.35
CA SER A 11 -3.95 -5.45 -5.76
C SER A 11 -2.84 -4.63 -5.12
N LEU A 12 -2.00 -5.24 -4.27
CA LEU A 12 -0.91 -4.54 -3.58
C LEU A 12 0.52 -4.94 -4.04
N GLY A 13 0.71 -5.29 -5.32
CA GLY A 13 2.06 -5.65 -5.78
C GLY A 13 2.22 -6.47 -7.06
N MET A 14 1.28 -6.40 -8.02
CA MET A 14 1.49 -6.98 -9.35
C MET A 14 1.28 -5.93 -10.43
N VAL A 15 2.28 -5.06 -10.61
CA VAL A 15 2.60 -4.63 -11.98
C VAL A 15 3.24 -5.84 -12.64
N THR A 16 2.52 -6.37 -13.62
CA THR A 16 2.96 -7.38 -14.57
C THR A 16 4.39 -7.08 -15.03
N LEU A 17 5.34 -7.88 -14.56
CA LEU A 17 6.73 -7.90 -15.04
C LEU A 17 6.73 -8.56 -16.43
N LEU A 18 6.22 -7.82 -17.42
CA LEU A 18 6.36 -8.14 -18.83
C LEU A 18 6.90 -6.89 -19.49
N TYR A 19 8.22 -6.72 -19.51
CA TYR A 19 8.99 -6.26 -20.68
C TYR A 19 10.48 -6.44 -20.35
N GLY A 20 11.19 -7.10 -21.27
CA GLY A 20 12.52 -7.69 -21.08
C GLY A 20 13.68 -6.69 -21.00
N PRO A 21 14.92 -7.20 -21.05
CA PRO A 21 16.12 -6.41 -20.78
C PRO A 21 16.36 -5.44 -21.94
N VAL A 22 16.33 -4.14 -21.66
CA VAL A 22 16.94 -3.16 -22.56
C VAL A 22 18.45 -3.25 -22.37
N GLU A 23 19.09 -3.83 -23.37
CA GLU A 23 20.52 -4.02 -23.50
C GLU A 23 21.27 -2.68 -23.36
N LYS A 24 22.38 -2.73 -22.61
CA LYS A 24 23.39 -1.69 -22.58
C LYS A 24 24.00 -1.56 -23.98
N SER A 25 23.69 -0.49 -24.69
CA SER A 25 24.41 -0.15 -25.93
C SER A 25 25.79 0.39 -25.56
N LEU A 26 26.79 -0.47 -25.74
CA LEU A 26 28.20 -0.11 -25.85
C LEU A 26 28.41 0.55 -27.22
N LEU A 27 28.73 1.84 -27.23
CA LEU A 27 29.28 2.52 -28.40
C LEU A 27 30.71 2.92 -28.07
N SER A 28 31.63 2.04 -28.48
CA SER A 28 33.06 2.31 -28.60
C SER A 28 33.30 2.97 -29.95
N THR A 29 33.87 4.17 -29.96
CA THR A 29 34.46 4.77 -31.16
C THR A 29 35.91 5.10 -30.84
N GLU A 30 36.82 4.23 -31.25
CA GLU A 30 38.25 4.50 -31.29
C GLU A 30 38.63 5.27 -32.57
N GLY A 31 39.61 6.17 -32.44
CA GLY A 31 40.63 6.39 -33.47
C GLY A 31 40.87 7.85 -33.84
N GLY A 32 41.97 8.45 -33.35
CA GLY A 32 42.36 9.77 -33.87
C GLY A 32 43.50 10.59 -33.23
N LEU A 33 44.61 9.97 -32.81
CA LEU A 33 46.00 10.49 -32.88
C LEU A 33 46.46 11.80 -32.13
N LEU A 34 47.63 11.63 -31.49
CA LEU A 34 48.71 12.59 -31.14
C LEU A 34 48.67 13.39 -29.81
N LYS A 35 49.57 12.97 -28.90
CA LYS A 35 50.01 13.67 -27.68
C LYS A 35 51.00 14.80 -28.02
N PRO A 36 51.07 15.85 -27.20
CA PRO A 36 52.34 16.16 -26.54
C PRO A 36 52.22 16.36 -25.02
N LYS A 37 53.30 16.03 -24.31
CA LYS A 37 53.50 16.14 -22.86
C LYS A 37 53.52 17.61 -22.39
N LEU A 38 52.78 17.93 -21.34
CA LEU A 38 52.96 19.10 -20.47
C LEU A 38 53.09 18.65 -18.99
N PRO A 39 53.63 19.49 -18.08
CA PRO A 39 54.30 19.06 -16.86
C PRO A 39 53.34 18.70 -15.73
N LYS A 40 53.88 17.99 -14.72
CA LYS A 40 53.25 17.61 -13.45
C LYS A 40 52.45 18.79 -12.85
N GLU A 41 51.13 18.67 -12.92
CA GLU A 41 50.18 19.54 -12.24
C GLU A 41 49.51 18.70 -11.14
N ILE A 42 49.85 19.06 -9.91
CA ILE A 42 49.18 18.90 -8.62
C ILE A 42 47.95 17.97 -8.66
N ASP A 43 48.02 16.83 -7.97
CA ASP A 43 46.89 15.93 -7.70
C ASP A 43 45.78 16.68 -6.96
N LEU A 44 44.88 17.31 -7.71
CA LEU A 44 43.58 17.73 -7.21
C LEU A 44 42.73 16.47 -7.18
N VAL A 45 42.65 15.83 -6.01
CA VAL A 45 41.64 14.82 -5.72
C VAL A 45 40.29 15.48 -5.95
N GLN A 46 39.71 15.30 -7.14
CA GLN A 46 38.30 15.53 -7.35
C GLN A 46 37.59 14.40 -6.62
N GLU A 47 37.41 14.57 -5.31
CA GLU A 47 36.25 13.99 -4.64
C GLU A 47 35.04 14.48 -5.43
N THR A 48 34.48 13.61 -6.26
CA THR A 48 33.15 13.83 -6.82
C THR A 48 32.18 13.78 -5.65
N VAL A 49 32.03 14.93 -4.98
CA VAL A 49 30.97 15.14 -4.00
C VAL A 49 29.68 14.99 -4.79
N ASP A 50 29.01 13.85 -4.61
CA ASP A 50 27.68 13.60 -5.16
C ASP A 50 26.73 14.57 -4.45
N PHE A 51 26.55 15.76 -5.03
CA PHE A 51 25.58 16.74 -4.59
C PHE A 51 24.19 16.22 -4.91
N LYS A 52 23.72 15.24 -4.14
CA LYS A 52 22.31 14.91 -4.13
C LYS A 52 21.55 16.18 -3.76
N LEU A 53 20.80 16.73 -4.72
CA LEU A 53 20.03 17.95 -4.56
C LEU A 53 19.18 17.83 -3.29
N TRP A 54 19.20 18.87 -2.45
CA TRP A 54 18.43 18.91 -1.20
C TRP A 54 16.93 18.64 -1.42
N GLU A 55 16.44 18.86 -2.65
CA GLU A 55 15.08 18.53 -3.10
C GLU A 55 14.78 17.02 -3.10
N GLU A 56 15.79 16.16 -3.21
CA GLU A 56 15.66 14.70 -3.21
C GLU A 56 15.90 14.06 -1.84
N MET A 57 16.26 14.86 -0.82
CA MET A 57 16.41 14.34 0.53
C MET A 57 15.01 14.08 1.12
N PRO A 58 14.77 12.91 1.73
CA PRO A 58 13.48 12.65 2.38
C PRO A 58 13.29 13.63 3.53
N VAL A 59 12.37 14.58 3.35
CA VAL A 59 12.03 15.54 4.40
C VAL A 59 11.30 14.81 5.54
N SER A 60 11.69 15.10 6.78
CA SER A 60 11.05 14.53 7.95
C SER A 60 9.55 14.85 7.95
N GLY A 61 8.69 13.84 7.89
CA GLY A 61 7.23 13.99 7.92
C GLY A 61 6.50 13.50 6.67
N GLN A 62 7.20 13.15 5.59
CA GLN A 62 6.57 12.44 4.47
C GLN A 62 6.19 11.01 4.88
N ASN A 63 4.94 10.63 4.61
CA ASN A 63 4.52 9.26 4.80
C ASN A 63 5.18 8.38 3.74
N LYS A 64 5.62 7.19 4.15
CA LYS A 64 6.08 6.18 3.20
C LYS A 64 4.91 5.75 2.34
N LEU A 65 5.16 5.47 1.07
CA LEU A 65 4.14 4.93 0.16
C LEU A 65 4.42 3.45 -0.11
N THR A 66 3.36 2.69 -0.39
CA THR A 66 3.47 1.34 -0.96
C THR A 66 3.88 1.44 -2.43
N THR A 67 4.18 0.30 -3.06
CA THR A 67 4.44 0.22 -4.50
C THR A 67 3.30 0.77 -5.36
N ASP A 68 2.08 0.70 -4.84
CA ASP A 68 0.85 1.13 -5.50
C ASP A 68 0.48 2.59 -5.17
N GLY A 69 1.37 3.32 -4.49
CA GLY A 69 1.18 4.73 -4.14
C GLY A 69 0.31 4.97 -2.91
N LEU A 70 -0.08 3.92 -2.17
CA LEU A 70 -0.89 4.07 -0.97
C LEU A 70 -0.06 4.54 0.21
N ARG A 71 -0.63 5.41 1.04
CA ARG A 71 0.03 5.92 2.25
C ARG A 71 0.19 4.81 3.28
N ILE A 72 1.42 4.44 3.62
CA ILE A 72 1.72 3.55 4.75
C ILE A 72 1.41 4.30 6.05
N MET A 73 0.68 3.65 6.95
CA MET A 73 0.27 4.26 8.20
C MET A 73 1.48 4.52 9.11
N SER A 74 1.59 5.74 9.65
CA SER A 74 2.69 6.08 10.54
C SER A 74 2.56 5.34 11.89
N ILE A 75 3.68 5.14 12.59
CA ILE A 75 3.69 4.52 13.93
C ILE A 75 2.81 5.33 14.92
N ARG A 76 2.77 6.65 14.77
CA ARG A 76 1.94 7.54 15.59
C ARG A 76 0.46 7.25 15.33
N ASP A 77 0.08 7.16 14.07
CA ASP A 77 -1.31 6.93 13.67
C ASP A 77 -1.77 5.52 14.06
N ILE A 78 -0.92 4.50 13.93
CA ILE A 78 -1.21 3.13 14.42
C ILE A 78 -1.50 3.13 15.93
N LYS A 79 -0.73 3.89 16.72
CA LYS A 79 -0.97 4.01 18.17
C LYS A 79 -2.31 4.69 18.45
N LYS A 80 -2.62 5.78 17.73
CA LYS A 80 -3.89 6.50 17.87
C LYS A 80 -5.07 5.60 17.50
N PHE A 81 -4.98 4.94 16.35
CA PHE A 81 -5.97 3.97 15.87
C PHE A 81 -6.20 2.85 16.88
N LYS A 82 -5.13 2.26 17.43
CA LYS A 82 -5.26 1.22 18.45
C LYS A 82 -6.01 1.72 19.69
N SER A 83 -5.76 2.96 20.13
CA SER A 83 -6.50 3.56 21.24
C SER A 83 -7.97 3.77 20.89
N GLU A 84 -8.27 4.32 19.71
CA GLU A 84 -9.64 4.54 19.22
C GLU A 84 -10.44 3.22 19.11
N MET A 85 -9.83 2.16 18.57
CA MET A 85 -10.46 0.84 18.49
C MET A 85 -10.68 0.19 19.85
N ASN A 86 -9.71 0.33 20.78
CA ASN A 86 -9.86 -0.20 22.13
C ASN A 86 -11.01 0.47 22.90
N LEU A 87 -11.26 1.76 22.67
CA LEU A 87 -12.43 2.46 23.25
C LEU A 87 -13.76 1.83 22.79
N ASN A 88 -13.77 1.28 21.57
CA ASN A 88 -14.90 0.56 21.00
C ASN A 88 -14.89 -0.95 21.32
N ASN A 89 -14.08 -1.38 22.30
CA ASN A 89 -13.87 -2.79 22.67
C ASN A 89 -13.34 -3.69 21.53
N ILE A 90 -12.70 -3.11 20.51
CA ILE A 90 -12.09 -3.83 19.40
C ILE A 90 -10.58 -3.93 19.65
N LYS A 91 -10.07 -5.17 19.77
CA LYS A 91 -8.64 -5.41 20.01
C LYS A 91 -7.86 -5.39 18.68
N VAL A 92 -6.83 -4.55 18.62
CA VAL A 92 -5.89 -4.48 17.48
C VAL A 92 -4.56 -5.17 17.82
N ILE A 93 -4.17 -6.15 17.01
CA ILE A 93 -2.94 -6.95 17.13
C ILE A 93 -2.00 -6.61 15.97
N MET A 94 -0.73 -6.39 16.27
CA MET A 94 0.30 -6.20 15.24
C MET A 94 1.01 -7.52 14.96
N ASP A 95 0.87 -8.05 13.74
CA ASP A 95 1.58 -9.23 13.27
C ASP A 95 2.96 -8.84 12.72
N LYS A 96 3.91 -8.61 13.62
CA LYS A 96 5.29 -8.27 13.25
C LYS A 96 6.05 -9.43 12.61
N LYS A 97 5.60 -10.67 12.83
CA LYS A 97 6.29 -11.89 12.38
C LYS A 97 5.69 -12.47 11.10
N GLY A 98 4.53 -11.97 10.64
CA GLY A 98 3.82 -12.51 9.48
C GLY A 98 3.25 -13.91 9.71
N THR A 99 2.99 -14.28 10.96
CA THR A 99 2.57 -15.65 11.33
C THR A 99 1.06 -15.81 11.47
N ILE A 100 0.33 -14.70 11.62
CA ILE A 100 -1.12 -14.70 11.88
C ILE A 100 -1.86 -14.46 10.57
N LEU A 101 -1.39 -13.49 9.78
CA LEU A 101 -1.98 -13.17 8.50
C LEU A 101 -1.32 -13.97 7.37
N PRO A 102 -2.10 -14.43 6.36
CA PRO A 102 -1.55 -15.02 5.14
C PRO A 102 -0.44 -14.17 4.54
N GLU A 103 0.57 -14.77 3.90
CA GLU A 103 1.81 -14.11 3.46
C GLU A 103 1.60 -12.79 2.69
N LYS A 104 0.51 -12.67 1.95
CA LYS A 104 0.19 -11.50 1.11
C LYS A 104 -0.83 -10.52 1.73
N ALA A 105 -1.40 -10.83 2.89
CA ALA A 105 -2.36 -9.97 3.55
C ALA A 105 -1.65 -9.01 4.52
N VAL A 106 -1.92 -7.71 4.37
CA VAL A 106 -1.36 -6.65 5.23
C VAL A 106 -2.28 -6.31 6.42
N GLY A 107 -3.56 -6.66 6.33
CA GLY A 107 -4.57 -6.47 7.37
C GLY A 107 -5.66 -7.53 7.30
N GLY A 108 -6.40 -7.69 8.39
CA GLY A 108 -7.58 -8.54 8.42
C GLY A 108 -8.36 -8.43 9.72
N PHE A 109 -9.69 -8.35 9.60
CA PHE A 109 -10.63 -8.47 10.71
C PHE A 109 -11.09 -9.93 10.87
N ASN A 110 -11.01 -10.45 12.09
CA ASN A 110 -11.48 -11.80 12.42
C ASN A 110 -12.88 -11.75 13.05
N PRO A 111 -13.94 -12.21 12.36
CA PRO A 111 -15.31 -12.17 12.87
C PRO A 111 -15.56 -13.16 14.02
N ASN A 112 -14.71 -14.19 14.17
CA ASN A 112 -14.86 -15.16 15.25
C ASN A 112 -14.45 -14.58 16.60
N THR A 113 -13.37 -13.78 16.59
CA THR A 113 -12.77 -13.19 17.79
C THR A 113 -13.11 -11.70 17.96
N GLY A 114 -13.59 -11.02 16.92
CA GLY A 114 -13.84 -9.58 16.90
C GLY A 114 -12.56 -8.74 16.96
N GLN A 115 -11.46 -9.23 16.36
CA GLN A 115 -10.14 -8.61 16.49
C GLN A 115 -9.62 -8.18 15.12
N ILE A 116 -8.92 -7.05 15.08
CA ILE A 116 -8.21 -6.57 13.90
C ILE A 116 -6.75 -7.00 14.03
N VAL A 117 -6.19 -7.58 12.98
CA VAL A 117 -4.77 -7.91 12.87
C VAL A 117 -4.17 -7.09 11.74
N LEU A 118 -3.04 -6.43 11.98
CA LEU A 118 -2.36 -5.57 11.02
C LEU A 118 -0.87 -5.89 10.96
N ARG A 119 -0.27 -5.77 9.78
CA ARG A 119 1.18 -5.78 9.62
C ARG A 119 1.78 -4.38 9.78
N PRO A 120 3.09 -4.27 10.07
CA PRO A 120 3.76 -2.97 10.25
C PRO A 120 3.75 -2.07 9.01
N ASP A 121 3.61 -2.65 7.83
CA ASP A 121 3.60 -2.00 6.51
C ASP A 121 2.17 -1.76 5.98
N ALA A 122 1.14 -1.95 6.81
CA ALA A 122 -0.25 -1.72 6.42
C ALA A 122 -0.48 -0.27 5.96
N SER A 123 -1.17 -0.14 4.82
CA SER A 123 -1.60 1.17 4.32
C SER A 123 -2.70 1.77 5.21
N TYR A 124 -2.83 3.09 5.18
CA TYR A 124 -3.91 3.80 5.87
C TYR A 124 -5.28 3.30 5.41
N LEU A 125 -5.47 3.16 4.09
CA LEU A 125 -6.67 2.58 3.50
C LEU A 125 -6.98 1.20 4.08
N SER A 126 -5.97 0.34 4.22
CA SER A 126 -6.12 -0.99 4.82
C SER A 126 -6.59 -0.94 6.26
N VAL A 127 -6.01 -0.06 7.06
CA VAL A 127 -6.38 0.05 8.46
C VAL A 127 -7.81 0.57 8.62
N VAL A 128 -8.19 1.58 7.83
CA VAL A 128 -9.55 2.13 7.81
C VAL A 128 -10.56 1.08 7.33
N HIS A 129 -10.22 0.32 6.29
CA HIS A 129 -11.05 -0.77 5.78
C HIS A 129 -11.38 -1.79 6.88
N GLU A 130 -10.37 -2.31 7.58
CA GLU A 130 -10.60 -3.28 8.66
C GLU A 130 -11.39 -2.68 9.84
N SER A 131 -11.25 -1.38 10.08
CA SER A 131 -12.04 -0.67 11.09
C SER A 131 -13.52 -0.64 10.75
N TYR A 132 -13.88 -0.51 9.48
CA TYR A 132 -15.28 -0.54 9.04
C TYR A 132 -15.87 -1.95 9.10
N HIS A 133 -15.06 -3.00 8.86
CA HIS A 133 -15.50 -4.36 9.16
C HIS A 133 -15.82 -4.55 10.64
N ALA A 134 -14.96 -4.05 11.52
CA ALA A 134 -15.19 -4.11 12.96
C ALA A 134 -16.42 -3.29 13.40
N LYS A 135 -16.64 -2.12 12.81
CA LYS A 135 -17.84 -1.29 13.01
C LYS A 135 -19.10 -2.05 12.59
N HIS A 136 -19.14 -2.59 11.37
CA HIS A 136 -20.27 -3.35 10.85
C HIS A 136 -20.58 -4.59 11.71
N PHE A 137 -19.54 -5.27 12.17
CA PHE A 137 -19.67 -6.37 13.11
C PHE A 137 -20.28 -5.94 14.45
N GLY A 138 -19.86 -4.78 14.99
CA GLY A 138 -20.42 -4.20 16.21
C GLY A 138 -21.89 -3.79 16.04
N GLU A 139 -22.27 -3.26 14.89
CA GLU A 139 -23.64 -2.83 14.57
C GLU A 139 -24.61 -4.02 14.40
N LEU A 140 -24.18 -5.10 13.73
CA LEU A 140 -25.03 -6.24 13.44
C LEU A 140 -24.99 -7.35 14.51
N GLY A 141 -23.89 -7.42 15.25
CA GLY A 141 -23.54 -8.57 16.06
C GLY A 141 -23.04 -9.76 15.23
N LYS A 142 -22.33 -10.68 15.91
CA LYS A 142 -21.62 -11.81 15.29
C LYS A 142 -22.50 -12.68 14.40
N GLU A 143 -23.69 -13.05 14.89
CA GLU A 143 -24.57 -14.00 14.19
C GLU A 143 -25.06 -13.46 12.86
N ASN A 144 -25.44 -12.19 12.81
CA ASN A 144 -25.93 -11.55 11.59
C ASN A 144 -24.77 -11.23 10.64
N TYR A 145 -23.65 -10.76 11.18
CA TYR A 145 -22.47 -10.45 10.38
C TYR A 145 -21.93 -11.69 9.65
N ILE A 146 -21.90 -12.86 10.30
CA ILE A 146 -21.41 -14.10 9.67
C ILE A 146 -22.32 -14.56 8.52
N LYS A 147 -23.64 -14.32 8.62
CA LYS A 147 -24.61 -14.70 7.58
C LYS A 147 -24.47 -13.89 6.29
N LEU A 148 -23.93 -12.67 6.38
CA LEU A 148 -23.71 -11.83 5.19
C LEU A 148 -22.69 -12.47 4.24
N SER A 149 -22.97 -12.33 2.95
CA SER A 149 -22.02 -12.65 1.88
C SER A 149 -20.79 -11.74 1.94
N THR A 150 -19.72 -12.17 1.27
CA THR A 150 -18.52 -11.34 1.07
C THR A 150 -18.87 -10.01 0.43
N LEU A 151 -19.66 -10.02 -0.65
CA LEU A 151 -20.02 -8.79 -1.36
C LEU A 151 -20.80 -7.82 -0.47
N GLU A 152 -21.76 -8.29 0.33
CA GLU A 152 -22.53 -7.42 1.24
C GLU A 152 -21.64 -6.75 2.31
N LYS A 153 -20.68 -7.49 2.86
CA LYS A 153 -19.71 -6.94 3.82
C LYS A 153 -18.86 -5.86 3.18
N GLU A 154 -18.40 -6.12 1.96
CA GLU A 154 -17.49 -5.25 1.23
C GLU A 154 -18.18 -4.00 0.68
N GLU A 155 -19.44 -4.11 0.25
CA GLU A 155 -20.29 -2.97 -0.11
C GLU A 155 -20.50 -2.02 1.07
N TYR A 156 -20.67 -2.55 2.28
CA TYR A 156 -20.73 -1.72 3.48
C TYR A 156 -19.43 -0.93 3.65
N VAL A 157 -18.29 -1.61 3.61
CA VAL A 157 -16.98 -0.98 3.80
C VAL A 157 -16.71 0.06 2.72
N TYR A 158 -16.96 -0.28 1.45
CA TYR A 158 -16.81 0.65 0.33
C TYR A 158 -17.68 1.89 0.50
N ARG A 159 -18.95 1.75 0.91
CA ARG A 159 -19.83 2.90 1.18
C ARG A 159 -19.29 3.79 2.29
N GLU A 160 -18.77 3.22 3.38
CA GLU A 160 -18.20 4.00 4.48
C GLU A 160 -16.90 4.71 4.05
N ILE A 161 -16.04 4.05 3.27
CA ILE A 161 -14.85 4.66 2.65
C ILE A 161 -15.27 5.85 1.78
N MET A 162 -16.25 5.66 0.89
CA MET A 162 -16.66 6.72 -0.02
C MET A 162 -17.35 7.90 0.67
N LYS A 163 -18.04 7.68 1.79
CA LYS A 163 -18.56 8.75 2.64
C LYS A 163 -17.45 9.62 3.23
N ASN A 164 -16.29 9.02 3.53
CA ASN A 164 -15.14 9.69 4.15
C ASN A 164 -14.01 9.97 3.13
N LYS A 165 -14.33 9.99 1.82
CA LYS A 165 -13.34 10.15 0.75
C LYS A 165 -12.46 11.41 0.85
N GLY A 166 -12.91 12.43 1.58
CA GLY A 166 -12.13 13.66 1.82
C GLY A 166 -10.87 13.46 2.68
N GLU A 167 -10.75 12.34 3.39
CA GLU A 167 -9.57 12.00 4.20
C GLU A 167 -8.54 11.15 3.43
N LEU A 168 -8.89 10.75 2.20
CA LEU A 168 -8.14 9.82 1.36
C LEU A 168 -7.49 10.54 0.18
N SER A 169 -6.36 10.00 -0.28
CA SER A 169 -5.78 10.40 -1.55
C SER A 169 -6.60 9.86 -2.72
N ILE A 170 -6.37 10.40 -3.91
CA ILE A 170 -7.09 9.95 -5.10
C ILE A 170 -6.74 8.50 -5.46
N GLU A 171 -5.48 8.10 -5.25
CA GLU A 171 -5.01 6.73 -5.42
C GLU A 171 -5.71 5.76 -4.46
N GLU A 172 -5.90 6.17 -3.19
CA GLU A 172 -6.64 5.38 -2.21
C GLU A 172 -8.12 5.21 -2.59
N ILE A 173 -8.74 6.26 -3.14
CA ILE A 173 -10.12 6.20 -3.64
C ILE A 173 -10.22 5.25 -4.84
N TYR A 174 -9.32 5.39 -5.82
CA TYR A 174 -9.32 4.51 -6.99
C TYR A 174 -9.09 3.05 -6.60
N GLU A 175 -8.20 2.80 -5.64
CA GLU A 175 -7.96 1.44 -5.18
C GLU A 175 -9.19 0.82 -4.50
N ALA A 176 -9.90 1.58 -3.66
CA ALA A 176 -11.18 1.14 -3.10
C ALA A 176 -12.23 0.85 -4.17
N GLN A 177 -12.29 1.69 -5.21
CA GLN A 177 -13.19 1.50 -6.36
C GLN A 177 -12.81 0.27 -7.20
N ARG A 178 -11.51 0.01 -7.38
CA ARG A 178 -11.00 -1.14 -8.17
C ARG A 178 -11.39 -2.44 -7.52
N TYR A 179 -11.27 -2.48 -6.21
CA TYR A 179 -11.58 -3.66 -5.44
C TYR A 179 -13.08 -3.97 -5.44
N ILE A 180 -13.96 -2.99 -5.19
CA ILE A 180 -15.40 -3.24 -5.26
C ILE A 180 -15.85 -3.59 -6.69
N PHE A 181 -15.22 -3.00 -7.71
CA PHE A 181 -15.47 -3.37 -9.12
C PHE A 181 -15.17 -4.85 -9.36
N LYS A 182 -14.02 -5.35 -8.90
CA LYS A 182 -13.64 -6.77 -9.00
C LYS A 182 -14.66 -7.67 -8.31
N LEU A 183 -15.14 -7.29 -7.13
CA LEU A 183 -16.13 -8.07 -6.39
C LEU A 183 -17.50 -8.10 -7.09
N ARG A 184 -17.93 -7.00 -7.70
CA ARG A 184 -19.21 -6.90 -8.44
C ARG A 184 -19.18 -7.65 -9.77
N ASN A 185 -18.07 -7.56 -10.51
CA ASN A 185 -17.98 -8.01 -11.91
C ASN A 185 -17.17 -9.31 -12.09
N GLY A 186 -16.46 -9.76 -11.04
CA GLY A 186 -15.59 -10.94 -11.09
C GLY A 186 -14.27 -10.73 -11.83
N GLN A 187 -14.04 -9.56 -12.42
CA GLN A 187 -12.82 -9.22 -13.16
C GLN A 187 -12.24 -7.89 -12.67
N TRP A 188 -10.90 -7.81 -12.62
CA TRP A 188 -10.23 -6.56 -12.33
C TRP A 188 -10.42 -5.56 -13.49
N PRO A 189 -10.59 -4.26 -13.18
CA PRO A 189 -10.57 -3.23 -14.22
C PRO A 189 -9.17 -3.11 -14.84
N LEU A 190 -9.08 -2.46 -16.00
CA LEU A 190 -7.81 -2.24 -16.70
C LEU A 190 -6.80 -1.50 -15.81
N SER A 191 -5.51 -1.69 -16.07
CA SER A 191 -4.43 -1.09 -15.28
C SER A 191 -4.40 0.44 -15.34
N ASN A 192 -4.95 1.04 -16.39
CA ASN A 192 -5.08 2.49 -16.58
C ASN A 192 -6.45 3.03 -16.12
N TRP A 193 -7.27 2.23 -15.45
CA TRP A 193 -8.58 2.65 -14.98
C TRP A 193 -8.46 3.63 -13.80
N LYS A 194 -9.23 4.71 -13.88
CA LYS A 194 -9.16 5.85 -12.95
C LYS A 194 -10.50 6.08 -12.24
N GLY A 195 -11.12 4.98 -11.83
CA GLY A 195 -12.32 5.01 -11.02
C GLY A 195 -13.62 5.09 -11.81
N PHE A 196 -14.73 5.26 -11.09
CA PHE A 196 -16.08 5.28 -11.67
C PHE A 196 -16.48 6.64 -12.28
N ASP A 197 -15.78 7.71 -11.92
CA ASP A 197 -16.13 9.08 -12.29
C ASP A 197 -15.39 9.57 -13.56
N GLU A 198 -14.60 8.70 -14.21
CA GLU A 198 -13.89 8.97 -15.47
C GLU A 198 -14.45 8.17 -16.67
#